data_AF-A0A8T5BUE1-F1
#
_entry.id   AF-A0A8T5BUE1-F1
#
_cell.length_a   1.000
_cell.length_b   1.000
_cell.length_c   1.000
_cell.angle_alpha   90.00
_cell.angle_beta   90.00
_cell.angle_gamma   90.00
#
_symmetry.space_group_name_H-M   'P 1'
#
loop_
_entity.id
_entity.type
_entity.pdbx_description
1 polymer ?
#
loop_
_entity_poly.entity_id
_entity_poly.type
_entity_poly.pdbx_seq_one_letter_code
_entity_poly.pdbx_strand_id
1 'polypeptide(L)'
;MAVKALNAISRAYDGRGEKTILSKMVSEYFGVKNELEILDKVYKELRGDPTEISRIAKIVDEAAHKGDKVAENILEEAGRELALTALCIIKGLGMENEKIIVGGLGSVFKSKIVKENFIKTIREKAPNIRIK
;
A
#
# COMPACT_ATOMS: atom_id res chain seq x y z
N MET A 1 2.54 -1.57 -2.23
CA MET A 1 2.71 -1.47 -0.75
C MET A 1 4.04 -2.08 -0.31
N ALA A 2 4.25 -3.40 -0.41
CA ALA A 2 5.47 -4.05 0.10
C ALA A 2 6.78 -3.44 -0.41
N VAL A 3 6.92 -3.25 -1.73
CA VAL A 3 8.10 -2.59 -2.33
C VAL A 3 8.30 -1.17 -1.79
N LYS A 4 7.21 -0.41 -1.60
CA LYS A 4 7.28 0.94 -1.03
C LYS A 4 7.73 0.91 0.44
N ALA A 5 7.29 -0.08 1.21
CA ALA A 5 7.74 -0.28 2.58
C ALA A 5 9.24 -0.59 2.65
N LEU A 6 9.73 -1.49 1.79
CA LEU A 6 11.16 -1.82 1.72
C LEU A 6 12.01 -0.62 1.31
N ASN A 7 11.54 0.17 0.33
CA ASN A 7 12.19 1.42 -0.04
C ASN A 7 12.19 2.43 1.11
N ALA A 8 11.10 2.52 1.87
CA ALA A 8 11.01 3.41 3.03
C ALA A 8 11.98 2.98 4.15
N ILE A 9 12.08 1.67 4.42
CA ILE A 9 13.05 1.09 5.36
C ILE A 9 14.48 1.43 4.93
N SER A 10 14.83 1.20 3.66
CA SER A 10 16.15 1.52 3.13
C SER A 10 16.47 3.01 3.24
N ARG A 11 15.53 3.89 2.90
CA ARG A 11 15.73 5.35 3.03
C ARG A 11 15.87 5.79 4.49
N ALA A 12 15.11 5.20 5.41
CA ALA A 12 15.19 5.51 6.83
C ALA A 12 16.55 5.07 7.40
N TYR A 13 17.05 3.90 7.00
CA TYR A 13 18.37 3.40 7.36
C TYR A 13 19.49 4.33 6.90
N ASP A 14 19.44 4.81 5.65
CA ASP A 14 20.42 5.77 5.10
C ASP A 14 20.31 7.18 5.71
N GLY A 15 19.31 7.45 6.56
CA GLY A 15 19.01 8.80 7.07
C GLY A 15 18.39 9.75 6.03
N ARG A 16 17.92 9.22 4.90
CA ARG A 16 17.34 9.96 3.75
C ARG A 16 15.81 9.98 3.74
N GLY A 17 15.20 9.34 4.73
CA GLY A 17 13.75 9.24 4.90
C GLY A 17 13.36 9.44 6.36
N GLU A 18 12.07 9.57 6.59
CA GLU A 18 11.52 9.63 7.94
C GLU A 18 11.78 8.30 8.68
N LYS A 19 11.97 8.40 9.99
CA LYS A 19 12.07 7.21 10.85
C LYS A 19 10.73 6.48 10.83
N THR A 20 10.78 5.17 10.71
CA THR A 20 9.59 4.31 10.66
C THR A 20 9.80 3.05 11.50
N ILE A 21 8.74 2.59 12.16
CA ILE A 21 8.75 1.32 12.91
C ILE A 21 8.76 0.09 11.98
N LEU A 22 8.53 0.29 10.68
CA LEU A 22 8.58 -0.76 9.66
C LEU A 22 9.91 -1.51 9.67
N SER A 23 11.03 -0.81 9.87
CA SER A 23 12.36 -1.44 9.93
C SER A 23 12.42 -2.51 11.02
N LYS A 24 11.92 -2.18 12.21
CA LYS A 24 11.89 -3.10 13.35
C LYS A 24 10.92 -4.25 13.11
N MET A 25 9.68 -3.96 12.70
CA MET A 25 8.65 -4.98 12.53
C MET A 25 8.99 -5.98 11.41
N VAL A 26 9.58 -5.50 10.31
CA VAL A 26 10.02 -6.37 9.21
C VAL A 26 11.27 -7.17 9.60
N SER A 27 12.20 -6.59 10.37
CA SER A 27 13.36 -7.33 10.90
C SER A 27 12.92 -8.49 11.80
N GLU A 28 12.02 -8.21 12.75
CA GLU A 28 11.43 -9.20 13.66
C GLU A 28 10.73 -10.31 12.89
N TYR A 29 9.96 -9.95 11.86
CA TYR A 29 9.26 -10.92 11.02
C TYR A 29 10.20 -11.88 10.29
N PHE A 30 11.29 -11.37 9.70
CA PHE A 30 12.25 -12.20 8.98
C PHE A 30 13.31 -12.87 9.86
N GLY A 31 13.35 -12.55 11.15
CA GLY A 31 14.35 -13.02 12.09
C GLY A 31 15.77 -12.52 11.76
N VAL A 32 15.88 -11.31 11.22
CA VAL A 32 17.16 -10.69 10.82
C VAL A 32 17.59 -9.61 11.80
N LYS A 33 18.89 -9.33 11.85
CA LYS A 33 19.47 -8.46 12.89
C LYS A 33 19.39 -6.97 12.57
N ASN A 34 19.27 -6.61 11.29
CA ASN A 34 19.32 -5.23 10.83
C ASN A 34 18.63 -5.08 9.46
N GLU A 35 18.46 -3.83 9.03
CA GLU A 35 17.77 -3.45 7.80
C GLU A 35 18.48 -3.90 6.52
N LEU A 36 19.81 -4.03 6.54
CA LEU A 36 20.58 -4.51 5.39
C LEU A 36 20.28 -5.98 5.10
N GLU A 37 20.14 -6.79 6.15
CA GLU A 37 19.75 -8.20 6.04
C GLU A 37 18.31 -8.38 5.53
N ILE A 38 17.40 -7.42 5.78
CA ILE A 38 16.05 -7.44 5.17
C ILE A 38 16.16 -7.41 3.65
N LEU A 39 16.95 -6.48 3.10
CA LEU A 39 17.08 -6.32 1.65
C LEU A 39 17.68 -7.57 1.02
N ASP A 40 18.76 -8.10 1.62
CA ASP A 40 19.38 -9.33 1.17
C ASP A 40 18.41 -10.50 1.15
N LYS A 41 17.62 -10.67 2.21
CA LYS A 41 16.61 -11.73 2.31
C LYS A 41 15.54 -11.58 1.24
N VAL A 42 14.98 -10.38 1.07
CA VAL A 42 13.93 -10.14 0.08
C VAL A 42 14.43 -10.32 -1.35
N TYR A 43 15.60 -9.77 -1.70
CA TYR A 43 16.12 -9.80 -3.06
C TYR A 43 16.69 -11.18 -3.45
N LYS A 44 17.38 -11.87 -2.54
CA LYS A 44 18.08 -13.12 -2.86
C LYS A 44 17.19 -14.34 -2.66
N GLU A 45 16.42 -14.37 -1.58
CA GLU A 45 15.71 -15.57 -1.14
C GLU A 45 14.25 -15.56 -1.56
N LEU A 46 13.56 -14.42 -1.42
CA LEU A 46 12.11 -14.39 -1.61
C LEU A 46 11.69 -14.30 -3.08
N ARG A 47 12.52 -13.75 -3.97
CA ARG A 47 12.29 -13.65 -5.43
C ARG A 47 10.85 -13.25 -5.84
N GLY A 48 10.18 -12.43 -5.02
CA GLY A 48 8.81 -12.01 -5.28
C GLY A 48 7.72 -13.02 -4.86
N ASP A 49 7.96 -13.90 -3.88
CA ASP A 49 6.95 -14.79 -3.31
C ASP A 49 5.69 -13.98 -2.90
N PRO A 50 4.52 -14.25 -3.52
CA PRO A 50 3.28 -13.56 -3.21
C PRO A 50 2.87 -13.66 -1.73
N THR A 51 3.25 -14.74 -1.06
CA THR A 51 2.96 -14.97 0.36
C THR A 51 3.68 -13.95 1.23
N GLU A 52 4.97 -13.76 0.97
CA GLU A 52 5.81 -12.83 1.73
C GLU A 52 5.46 -11.37 1.43
N ILE A 53 5.17 -11.07 0.16
CA ILE A 53 4.65 -9.75 -0.24
C ILE A 53 3.36 -9.42 0.52
N SER A 54 2.44 -10.40 0.61
CA SER A 54 1.19 -10.26 1.35
C SER A 54 1.42 -10.04 2.85
N ARG A 55 2.41 -10.72 3.44
CA ARG A 55 2.76 -10.55 4.85
C ARG A 55 3.38 -9.18 5.14
N ILE A 56 4.29 -8.68 4.29
CA ILE A 56 4.81 -7.31 4.41
C ILE A 56 3.66 -6.31 4.30
N ALA A 57 2.69 -6.50 3.40
CA ALA A 57 1.53 -5.63 3.32
C ALA A 57 0.70 -5.60 4.61
N LYS A 58 0.56 -6.73 5.33
CA LYS A 58 -0.08 -6.77 6.65
C LYS A 58 0.72 -6.00 7.71
N ILE A 59 2.05 -6.14 7.71
CA ILE A 59 2.94 -5.39 8.60
C ILE A 59 2.78 -3.88 8.39
N VAL A 60 2.64 -3.43 7.14
CA VAL A 60 2.38 -2.02 6.83
C VAL A 60 1.05 -1.56 7.44
N ASP A 61 -0.01 -2.36 7.29
CA ASP A 61 -1.31 -2.04 7.88
C ASP A 61 -1.24 -1.95 9.41
N GLU A 62 -0.58 -2.90 10.06
CA GLU A 62 -0.36 -2.90 11.51
C GLU A 62 0.48 -1.70 11.98
N ALA A 63 1.52 -1.33 11.23
CA ALA A 63 2.36 -0.18 11.54
C ALA A 63 1.56 1.13 11.47
N ALA A 64 0.69 1.28 10.47
CA ALA A 64 -0.21 2.42 10.37
C ALA A 64 -1.17 2.49 11.57
N HIS A 65 -1.73 1.35 12.02
CA HIS A 65 -2.57 1.31 13.23
C HIS A 65 -1.80 1.69 14.52
N LYS A 66 -0.48 1.53 14.53
CA LYS A 66 0.41 2.00 15.62
C LYS A 66 0.79 3.48 15.47
N GLY A 67 0.25 4.19 14.49
CA GLY A 67 0.49 5.61 14.25
C GLY A 67 1.78 5.91 13.49
N ASP A 68 2.31 4.97 12.72
CA ASP A 68 3.47 5.18 11.85
C ASP A 68 3.05 5.93 10.57
N LYS A 69 3.55 7.17 10.42
CA LYS A 69 3.14 8.10 9.35
C LYS A 69 3.60 7.62 7.97
N VAL A 70 4.76 6.98 7.92
CA VAL A 70 5.30 6.40 6.69
C VAL A 70 4.39 5.26 6.21
N ALA A 71 3.98 4.37 7.11
CA ALA A 71 3.05 3.30 6.81
C ALA A 71 1.66 3.81 6.42
N GLU A 72 1.11 4.79 7.15
CA GLU A 72 -0.13 5.49 6.80
C GLU A 72 -0.06 5.99 5.35
N ASN A 73 0.96 6.82 5.03
CA ASN A 73 1.17 7.39 3.69
C ASN A 73 1.23 6.32 2.59
N ILE A 74 1.91 5.19 2.84
CA ILE A 74 1.99 4.09 1.87
C ILE A 74 0.60 3.51 1.57
N LEU A 75 -0.27 3.38 2.58
CA LEU A 75 -1.63 2.85 2.42
C LEU A 75 -2.56 3.87 1.75
N GLU A 76 -2.45 5.15 2.13
CA GLU A 76 -3.21 6.22 1.49
C GLU A 76 -2.90 6.30 -0.01
N GLU A 77 -1.61 6.26 -0.35
CA GLU A 77 -1.16 6.27 -1.72
C GLU A 77 -1.63 5.03 -2.48
N ALA A 78 -1.62 3.85 -1.85
CA ALA A 78 -2.14 2.63 -2.46
C ALA A 78 -3.64 2.75 -2.79
N GLY A 79 -4.45 3.28 -1.87
CA GLY A 79 -5.88 3.54 -2.12
C GLY A 79 -6.09 4.53 -3.26
N ARG A 80 -5.31 5.62 -3.29
CA ARG A 80 -5.34 6.63 -4.34
C ARG A 80 -5.01 6.06 -5.72
N GLU A 81 -3.93 5.29 -5.84
CA GLU A 81 -3.49 4.69 -7.12
C GLU A 81 -4.51 3.67 -7.65
N LEU A 82 -5.14 2.88 -6.78
CA LEU A 82 -6.24 1.99 -7.17
C LEU A 82 -7.44 2.77 -7.73
N ALA A 83 -7.80 3.89 -7.10
CA ALA A 83 -8.90 4.74 -7.57
C ALA A 83 -8.56 5.39 -8.92
N LEU A 84 -7.34 5.90 -9.09
CA LEU A 84 -6.87 6.45 -10.36
C LEU A 84 -6.90 5.42 -11.48
N THR A 85 -6.54 4.17 -11.19
CA THR A 85 -6.62 3.07 -12.15
C THR A 85 -8.05 2.85 -12.63
N ALA A 86 -9.01 2.79 -11.69
CA ALA A 86 -10.43 2.65 -12.04
C ALA A 86 -10.92 3.83 -12.90
N LEU A 87 -10.60 5.07 -12.52
CA LEU A 87 -10.98 6.27 -13.26
C LEU A 87 -10.39 6.31 -14.67
N CYS A 88 -9.14 5.85 -14.82
CA CYS A 88 -8.49 5.75 -16.12
C CYS A 88 -9.25 4.80 -17.06
N ILE A 89 -9.70 3.64 -16.54
CA ILE A 89 -10.51 2.68 -17.31
C ILE A 89 -11.86 3.29 -17.70
N ILE A 90 -12.55 3.93 -16.76
CA ILE A 90 -13.85 4.58 -17.01
C ILE A 90 -13.75 5.61 -18.12
N LYS A 91 -12.71 6.44 -18.06
CA LYS A 91 -12.42 7.44 -19.10
C LYS A 91 -12.08 6.78 -20.44
N GLY A 92 -11.23 5.75 -20.42
CA GLY A 92 -10.84 5.01 -21.63
C GLY A 92 -12.02 4.33 -22.34
N LEU A 93 -13.07 3.96 -21.58
CA LEU A 93 -14.31 3.39 -22.10
C LEU A 93 -15.37 4.45 -22.44
N GLY A 94 -15.12 5.75 -22.20
CA GLY A 94 -16.10 6.81 -22.44
C GLY A 94 -17.30 6.81 -21.48
N MET A 95 -17.18 6.14 -20.32
CA MET A 95 -18.29 5.89 -19.38
C MET A 95 -18.38 6.97 -18.28
N GLU A 96 -17.74 8.12 -18.45
CA GLU A 96 -17.65 9.20 -17.44
C GLU A 96 -19.03 9.78 -17.06
N ASN A 97 -20.00 9.68 -17.97
CA ASN A 97 -21.37 10.18 -17.78
C ASN A 97 -22.39 9.07 -17.49
N GLU A 98 -21.94 7.82 -17.35
CA GLU A 98 -22.82 6.68 -17.10
C GLU A 98 -23.02 6.41 -15.60
N LYS A 99 -24.15 5.77 -15.27
CA LYS A 99 -24.41 5.29 -13.91
C LYS A 99 -23.67 3.98 -13.68
N ILE A 100 -22.41 4.08 -13.30
CA ILE A 100 -21.53 2.94 -13.06
C ILE A 100 -21.36 2.62 -11.57
N ILE A 101 -21.15 1.33 -11.29
CA ILE A 101 -20.83 0.82 -9.96
C ILE A 101 -19.37 0.37 -9.97
N VAL A 102 -18.57 0.95 -9.08
CA VAL A 102 -17.18 0.53 -8.85
C VAL A 102 -17.11 -0.25 -7.54
N GLY A 103 -16.60 -1.47 -7.61
CA GLY A 103 -16.39 -2.34 -6.44
C GLY A 103 -14.91 -2.70 -6.27
N GLY A 104 -14.46 -2.82 -5.02
CA GLY A 104 -13.12 -3.28 -4.68
C GLY A 104 -13.07 -4.77 -4.37
N LEU A 105 -12.23 -5.53 -5.09
CA LEU A 105 -12.01 -6.95 -4.85
C LEU A 105 -10.55 -7.20 -4.44
N GLY A 106 -10.35 -8.19 -3.55
CA GLY A 106 -9.02 -8.62 -3.09
C GLY A 106 -8.72 -8.26 -1.63
N SER A 107 -7.74 -8.95 -1.05
CA SER A 107 -7.35 -8.81 0.36
C SER A 107 -6.85 -7.40 0.73
N VAL A 108 -6.38 -6.62 -0.25
CA VAL A 108 -5.92 -5.24 -0.06
C VAL A 108 -7.00 -4.31 0.50
N PHE A 109 -8.27 -4.54 0.15
CA PHE A 109 -9.40 -3.76 0.65
C PHE A 109 -9.82 -4.14 2.09
N LYS A 110 -9.14 -5.10 2.74
CA LYS A 110 -9.27 -5.32 4.18
C LYS A 110 -8.65 -4.18 5.00
N SER A 111 -7.67 -3.47 4.44
CA SER A 111 -7.13 -2.25 5.04
C SER A 111 -8.17 -1.14 4.98
N LYS A 112 -8.54 -0.61 6.16
CA LYS A 112 -9.49 0.51 6.27
C LYS A 112 -8.95 1.76 5.58
N ILE A 113 -7.66 2.06 5.77
CA ILE A 113 -6.99 3.25 5.20
C ILE A 113 -7.01 3.19 3.67
N VAL A 114 -6.70 2.03 3.07
CA VAL A 114 -6.76 1.85 1.62
C VAL A 114 -8.18 2.04 1.11
N LYS A 115 -9.17 1.40 1.75
CA LYS A 115 -10.57 1.48 1.33
C LYS A 115 -11.10 2.92 1.41
N GLU A 116 -10.80 3.63 2.48
CA GLU A 116 -11.23 5.01 2.69
C GLU A 116 -10.59 5.96 1.66
N ASN A 117 -9.28 5.82 1.42
CA ASN A 117 -8.60 6.65 0.42
C ASN A 117 -9.03 6.34 -1.02
N PHE A 118 -9.34 5.09 -1.33
CA PHE A 118 -9.95 4.71 -2.60
C PHE A 118 -11.30 5.42 -2.79
N ILE A 119 -12.19 5.30 -1.80
CA ILE A 119 -13.53 5.92 -1.83
C ILE A 119 -13.44 7.44 -1.95
N LYS A 120 -12.58 8.06 -1.14
CA LYS A 120 -12.33 9.50 -1.14
C LYS A 120 -11.89 9.97 -2.53
N THR A 121 -10.88 9.32 -3.11
CA THR A 121 -10.32 9.68 -4.42
C THR A 121 -11.36 9.57 -5.54
N ILE A 122 -12.19 8.52 -5.55
CA ILE A 122 -13.28 8.37 -6.53
C ILE A 122 -14.30 9.51 -6.37
N ARG A 123 -14.75 9.80 -5.14
CA ARG A 123 -15.74 10.85 -4.88
C ARG A 123 -15.26 12.23 -5.28
N GLU A 124 -13.98 12.53 -5.05
CA GLU A 124 -13.37 13.82 -5.41
C GLU A 124 -13.26 14.01 -6.93
N LYS A 125 -12.93 12.95 -7.68
CA LYS A 125 -12.64 13.06 -9.12
C LYS A 125 -13.82 12.72 -10.02
N ALA A 126 -14.79 11.95 -9.53
CA ALA A 126 -15.94 11.50 -10.29
C ALA A 126 -17.17 11.35 -9.37
N PRO A 127 -17.76 12.47 -8.93
CA PRO A 127 -18.85 12.47 -7.92
C PRO A 127 -20.12 11.73 -8.38
N ASN A 128 -20.27 11.51 -9.69
CA ASN A 128 -21.42 10.82 -10.28
C ASN A 128 -21.32 9.28 -10.20
N ILE A 129 -20.16 8.74 -9.84
CA ILE A 129 -19.90 7.29 -9.74
C ILE A 129 -20.39 6.74 -8.40
N ARG A 130 -21.12 5.62 -8.44
CA ARG A 130 -21.51 4.89 -7.23
C ARG A 130 -20.44 3.86 -6.87
N ILE A 131 -20.17 3.74 -5.58
CA ILE A 131 -19.20 2.79 -5.03
C ILE A 131 -19.95 1.72 -4.24
N LYS A 132 -19.59 0.45 -4.39
CA LYS A 132 -20.18 -0.69 -3.69
C LYS A 132 -19.14 -1.46 -2.90
#